data_AF-A0A9N9PQR0-F1
#
_entry.id   AF-A0A9N9PQR0-F1
#
_cell.length_a   1.000
_cell.length_b   1.000
_cell.length_c   1.000
_cell.angle_alpha   90.00
_cell.angle_beta   90.00
_cell.angle_gamma   90.00
#
_symmetry.space_group_name_H-M   'P 1'
#
loop_
_entity.id
_entity.type
_entity.pdbx_description
1 polymer ?
#
loop_
_entity_poly.entity_id
_entity_poly.type
_entity_poly.pdbx_seq_one_letter_code
_entity_poly.pdbx_strand_id
1 'polypeptide(L)'
;MTLLGSWYTPAELGKRACIFQASSSAAQMFSGYLQAALYKGMNGQAGLPAWKWLFVFDGIFGIPIALYGFWAIPDSPTTCKSRWMNAEEKELAIKRMDQVGRKPATKVTLGTFKRVFLGWPFNVWLKSTNRWSVEEVNLIPTAGYGLQIFFTLCYAWVSDAIRMRAPVITFACVIAVIGCIILSIWPSDNIPAMMTGWFLTFCETGAGALFITWINEVCEFSQEHRIIVIAIVETMAYTFQAWVPLLVFNTGEAPHFKYGYQLAAMFFALEIVFVAVMLCAERGNWYKGLDGEENDPENSGHVDDRTSSTADERDVMKA
;
A
#
# COMPACT_ATOMS: atom_id res chain seq x y z
N MET A 1 -10.27 3.90 -6.62
CA MET A 1 -10.43 5.06 -5.67
C MET A 1 -10.81 6.37 -6.35
N THR A 2 -10.16 6.78 -7.44
CA THR A 2 -10.48 8.04 -8.16
C THR A 2 -11.94 8.16 -8.57
N LEU A 3 -12.54 7.06 -9.05
CA LEU A 3 -13.95 7.01 -9.41
C LEU A 3 -14.86 7.23 -8.19
N LEU A 4 -14.63 6.54 -7.07
CA LEU A 4 -15.37 6.76 -5.82
C LEU A 4 -15.23 8.22 -5.36
N GLY A 5 -14.03 8.79 -5.47
CA GLY A 5 -13.81 10.21 -5.21
C GLY A 5 -14.67 11.12 -6.10
N SER A 6 -14.83 10.80 -7.37
CA SER A 6 -15.65 11.64 -8.25
C SER A 6 -17.15 11.63 -7.92
N TRP A 7 -17.66 10.59 -7.26
CA TRP A 7 -19.09 10.42 -6.99
C TRP A 7 -19.51 10.70 -5.54
N TYR A 8 -18.59 10.61 -4.58
CA TYR A 8 -18.90 10.71 -3.15
C TYR A 8 -18.25 11.92 -2.47
N THR A 9 -18.99 12.48 -1.50
CA THR A 9 -18.52 13.60 -0.66
C THR A 9 -17.44 13.10 0.33
N PRO A 10 -16.55 13.97 0.83
CA PRO A 10 -15.52 13.60 1.80
C PRO A 10 -16.07 12.87 3.04
N ALA A 11 -17.25 13.26 3.51
CA ALA A 11 -17.92 12.65 4.66
C ALA A 11 -18.39 11.20 4.41
N GLU A 12 -18.71 10.84 3.16
CA GLU A 12 -19.19 9.50 2.79
C GLU A 12 -18.10 8.62 2.20
N LEU A 13 -17.07 9.24 1.60
CA LEU A 13 -16.03 8.56 0.83
C LEU A 13 -15.24 7.56 1.67
N GLY A 14 -14.86 7.93 2.89
CA GLY A 14 -14.06 7.06 3.77
C GLY A 14 -14.75 5.72 4.05
N LYS A 15 -16.00 5.76 4.51
CA LYS A 15 -16.78 4.55 4.83
C LYS A 15 -16.94 3.63 3.60
N ARG A 16 -17.28 4.22 2.44
CA ARG A 16 -17.49 3.46 1.21
C ARG A 16 -16.19 2.91 0.64
N ALA A 17 -15.08 3.65 0.76
CA ALA A 17 -13.75 3.20 0.39
C ALA A 17 -13.31 2.00 1.24
N CYS A 18 -13.56 2.02 2.55
CA CYS A 18 -13.28 0.88 3.43
C CYS A 18 -14.13 -0.34 3.09
N ILE A 19 -15.42 -0.18 2.78
CA ILE A 19 -16.29 -1.29 2.34
C ILE A 19 -15.76 -1.89 1.03
N PHE A 20 -15.37 -1.04 0.07
CA PHE A 20 -14.75 -1.49 -1.18
C PHE A 20 -13.45 -2.27 -0.91
N GLN A 21 -12.58 -1.76 -0.03
CA GLN A 21 -11.35 -2.46 0.33
C GLN A 21 -11.62 -3.79 1.04
N ALA A 22 -12.62 -3.85 1.92
CA ALA A 22 -13.02 -5.08 2.59
C ALA A 22 -13.45 -6.18 1.61
N SER A 23 -14.03 -5.82 0.45
CA SER A 23 -14.34 -6.80 -0.60
C SER A 23 -13.10 -7.47 -1.19
N SER A 24 -11.97 -6.74 -1.31
CA SER A 24 -10.69 -7.31 -1.72
C SER A 24 -10.16 -8.31 -0.70
N SER A 25 -10.24 -7.98 0.60
CA SER A 25 -9.83 -8.89 1.68
C SER A 25 -10.70 -10.14 1.71
N ALA A 26 -12.01 -10.00 1.55
CA ALA A 26 -12.93 -11.13 1.45
C ALA A 26 -12.59 -12.03 0.24
N ALA A 27 -12.33 -11.46 -0.93
CA ALA A 27 -11.92 -12.24 -2.11
C ALA A 27 -10.62 -13.02 -1.85
N GLN A 28 -9.64 -12.41 -1.18
CA GLN A 28 -8.39 -13.07 -0.83
C GLN A 28 -8.61 -14.24 0.14
N MET A 29 -9.53 -14.10 1.10
CA MET A 29 -9.92 -15.19 2.01
C MET A 29 -10.52 -16.38 1.23
N PHE A 30 -11.39 -16.13 0.25
CA PHE A 30 -12.00 -17.18 -0.56
C PHE A 30 -10.99 -17.88 -1.50
N SER A 31 -9.93 -17.19 -1.91
CA SER A 31 -8.91 -17.75 -2.81
C SER A 31 -8.23 -19.00 -2.24
N GLY A 32 -7.93 -19.03 -0.93
CA GLY A 32 -7.28 -20.19 -0.31
C GLY A 32 -8.18 -21.43 -0.29
N TYR A 33 -9.44 -21.26 0.11
CA TYR A 33 -10.43 -22.35 0.11
C TYR A 33 -10.70 -22.88 -1.31
N LEU A 34 -10.78 -21.99 -2.31
CA LEU A 34 -10.98 -22.38 -3.70
C LEU A 34 -9.79 -23.20 -4.23
N GLN A 35 -8.56 -22.77 -3.92
CA GLN A 35 -7.36 -23.52 -4.30
C GLN A 35 -7.34 -24.91 -3.66
N ALA A 36 -7.61 -25.02 -2.36
CA ALA A 36 -7.67 -26.30 -1.66
C ALA A 36 -8.74 -27.24 -2.25
N ALA A 37 -9.92 -26.72 -2.58
CA ALA A 37 -11.00 -27.48 -3.21
C ALA A 37 -10.61 -27.99 -4.61
N LEU A 38 -9.93 -27.15 -5.42
CA LEU A 38 -9.46 -27.53 -6.75
C LEU A 38 -8.34 -28.58 -6.69
N TYR A 39 -7.41 -28.46 -5.75
CA TYR A 39 -6.37 -29.47 -5.52
C TYR A 39 -6.96 -30.82 -5.13
N LYS A 40 -7.99 -30.84 -4.27
CA LYS A 40 -8.63 -32.09 -3.82
C LYS A 40 -9.55 -32.71 -4.88
N GLY A 41 -10.27 -31.89 -5.65
CA GLY A 41 -11.35 -32.37 -6.54
C GLY A 41 -10.98 -32.48 -8.02
N MET A 42 -9.95 -31.76 -8.49
CA MET A 42 -9.70 -31.58 -9.93
C MET A 42 -8.24 -31.78 -10.36
N ASN A 43 -7.37 -32.25 -9.46
CA ASN A 43 -5.99 -32.54 -9.81
C ASN A 43 -5.90 -33.78 -10.71
N GLY A 44 -5.48 -33.61 -11.96
CA GLY A 44 -5.45 -34.69 -12.96
C GLY A 44 -6.75 -34.85 -13.75
N GLN A 45 -7.80 -34.09 -13.41
CA GLN A 45 -9.06 -34.12 -14.14
C GLN A 45 -8.87 -33.48 -15.53
N ALA A 46 -9.33 -34.18 -16.57
CA ALA A 46 -9.07 -33.85 -17.99
C ALA A 46 -7.57 -33.74 -18.35
N GLY A 47 -6.68 -34.40 -17.59
CA GLY A 47 -5.23 -34.36 -17.83
C GLY A 47 -4.56 -33.05 -17.43
N LEU A 48 -5.26 -32.16 -16.71
CA LEU A 48 -4.74 -30.86 -16.29
C LEU A 48 -4.45 -30.85 -14.78
N PRO A 49 -3.32 -30.27 -14.35
CA PRO A 49 -3.04 -30.02 -12.95
C PRO A 49 -3.97 -28.95 -12.37
N ALA A 50 -4.28 -29.03 -11.07
CA ALA A 50 -5.26 -28.17 -10.41
C ALA A 50 -5.01 -26.66 -10.56
N TRP A 51 -3.75 -26.23 -10.61
CA TRP A 51 -3.40 -24.82 -10.81
C TRP A 51 -3.86 -24.26 -12.17
N LYS A 52 -3.95 -25.10 -13.22
CA LYS A 52 -4.48 -24.66 -14.53
C LYS A 52 -5.98 -24.48 -14.49
N TRP A 53 -6.69 -25.32 -13.73
CA TRP A 53 -8.13 -25.18 -13.53
C TRP A 53 -8.48 -23.88 -12.81
N LEU A 54 -7.62 -23.38 -11.90
CA LEU A 54 -7.80 -22.07 -11.27
C LEU A 54 -7.98 -20.95 -12.30
N PHE A 55 -7.13 -20.90 -13.33
CA PHE A 55 -7.21 -19.90 -14.40
C PHE A 55 -8.47 -20.05 -15.26
N VAL A 56 -8.94 -21.28 -15.46
CA VAL A 56 -10.19 -21.53 -16.20
C VAL A 56 -11.39 -21.01 -15.41
N PHE A 57 -11.45 -21.27 -14.11
CA PHE A 57 -12.51 -20.75 -13.25
C PHE A 57 -12.47 -19.23 -13.13
N ASP A 58 -11.28 -18.64 -12.99
CA ASP A 58 -11.10 -17.20 -12.98
C ASP A 58 -11.59 -16.56 -14.29
N GLY A 59 -11.34 -17.20 -15.44
CA GLY A 59 -11.90 -16.77 -16.73
C GLY A 59 -13.43 -16.88 -16.80
N ILE A 60 -14.00 -17.99 -16.32
CA ILE A 60 -15.46 -18.22 -16.35
C ILE A 60 -16.22 -17.22 -15.49
N PHE A 61 -15.70 -16.86 -14.31
CA PHE A 61 -16.33 -15.87 -13.44
C PHE A 61 -15.95 -14.43 -13.83
N GLY A 62 -14.71 -14.21 -14.23
CA GLY A 62 -14.17 -12.90 -14.58
C GLY A 62 -14.79 -12.31 -15.84
N ILE A 63 -15.01 -13.12 -16.89
CA ILE A 63 -15.55 -12.62 -18.17
C ILE A 63 -16.97 -12.04 -18.00
N PRO A 64 -17.95 -12.73 -17.38
CA PRO A 64 -19.28 -12.16 -17.13
C PRO A 64 -19.22 -10.91 -16.25
N ILE A 65 -18.38 -10.90 -15.20
CA ILE A 65 -18.23 -9.74 -14.32
C ILE A 65 -17.63 -8.55 -15.07
N ALA A 66 -16.65 -8.77 -15.95
CA ALA A 66 -16.06 -7.73 -16.78
C ALA A 66 -17.07 -7.17 -17.79
N LEU A 67 -17.86 -8.04 -18.42
CA LEU A 67 -18.96 -7.65 -19.32
C LEU A 67 -20.03 -6.83 -18.57
N TYR A 68 -20.38 -7.25 -17.35
CA TYR A 68 -21.29 -6.50 -16.50
C TYR A 68 -20.69 -5.15 -16.09
N GLY A 69 -19.42 -5.11 -15.71
CA GLY A 69 -18.69 -3.89 -15.35
C GLY A 69 -18.69 -2.84 -16.46
N PHE A 70 -18.58 -3.27 -17.72
CA PHE A 70 -18.68 -2.38 -18.88
C PHE A 70 -20.03 -1.65 -18.96
N TRP A 71 -21.12 -2.27 -18.51
CA TRP A 71 -22.45 -1.66 -18.51
C TRP A 71 -22.79 -0.94 -17.20
N ALA A 72 -22.31 -1.47 -16.07
CA ALA A 72 -22.70 -1.04 -14.73
C ALA A 72 -21.83 0.10 -14.17
N ILE A 73 -20.53 0.15 -14.48
CA ILE A 73 -19.62 1.14 -13.89
C ILE A 73 -19.88 2.51 -14.54
N PRO A 74 -20.36 3.51 -13.79
CA PRO A 74 -20.55 4.84 -14.34
C PRO A 74 -19.20 5.54 -14.50
N ASP A 75 -19.02 6.31 -15.58
CA ASP A 75 -17.89 7.23 -15.75
C ASP A 75 -17.94 8.38 -14.73
N SER A 76 -17.10 9.41 -14.86
CA SER A 76 -17.19 10.62 -14.03
C SER A 76 -18.60 11.26 -14.11
N PRO A 77 -19.12 11.87 -13.01
CA PRO A 77 -20.47 12.44 -13.00
C PRO A 77 -20.74 13.44 -14.14
N THR A 78 -19.72 14.19 -14.55
CA THR A 78 -19.82 15.20 -15.61
C THR A 78 -19.85 14.63 -17.03
N THR A 79 -19.40 13.40 -17.23
CA THR A 79 -19.35 12.74 -18.55
C THR A 79 -20.10 11.41 -18.53
N CYS A 80 -20.99 11.21 -17.54
CA CYS A 80 -21.59 9.91 -17.24
C CYS A 80 -22.47 9.39 -18.38
N LYS A 81 -21.95 8.41 -19.14
CA LYS A 81 -22.66 7.68 -20.20
C LYS A 81 -23.48 6.48 -19.69
N SER A 82 -23.54 6.28 -18.38
CA SER A 82 -24.31 5.17 -17.79
C SER A 82 -25.76 5.20 -18.26
N ARG A 83 -26.26 4.02 -18.68
CA ARG A 83 -27.62 3.78 -19.18
C ARG A 83 -28.65 3.53 -18.08
N TRP A 84 -28.21 3.25 -16.86
CA TRP A 84 -29.11 2.93 -15.74
C TRP A 84 -29.42 4.12 -14.83
N MET A 85 -28.70 5.24 -14.98
CA MET A 85 -28.95 6.48 -14.23
C MET A 85 -29.79 7.48 -15.03
N ASN A 86 -30.82 8.04 -14.40
CA ASN A 86 -31.64 9.10 -14.98
C ASN A 86 -30.90 10.45 -15.02
N ALA A 87 -31.34 11.35 -15.89
CA ALA A 87 -30.72 12.67 -16.05
C ALA A 87 -30.79 13.52 -14.77
N GLU A 88 -31.90 13.42 -14.02
CA GLU A 88 -32.08 14.13 -12.74
C GLU A 88 -31.10 13.67 -11.66
N GLU A 89 -30.83 12.37 -11.59
CA GLU A 89 -29.88 11.78 -10.63
C GLU A 89 -28.44 12.22 -10.92
N LYS A 90 -28.10 12.36 -12.20
CA LYS A 90 -26.80 12.87 -12.65
C LYS A 90 -26.62 14.33 -12.26
N GLU A 91 -27.64 15.17 -12.47
CA GLU A 91 -27.59 16.58 -12.09
C GLU A 91 -27.47 16.76 -10.58
N LEU A 92 -28.19 15.95 -9.79
CA LEU A 92 -28.07 15.93 -8.34
C LEU A 92 -26.64 15.56 -7.89
N ALA A 93 -26.02 14.55 -8.52
CA ALA A 93 -24.65 14.16 -8.20
C ALA A 93 -23.64 15.28 -8.51
N ILE A 94 -23.80 16.00 -9.63
CA ILE A 94 -22.95 17.13 -9.99
C ILE A 94 -23.12 18.28 -8.98
N LYS A 95 -24.36 18.67 -8.66
CA LYS A 95 -24.63 19.72 -7.66
C LYS A 95 -24.00 19.41 -6.31
N ARG A 96 -24.04 18.15 -5.88
CA ARG A 96 -23.39 17.71 -4.63
C ARG A 96 -21.87 17.85 -4.68
N MET A 97 -21.24 17.56 -5.82
CA MET A 97 -19.79 17.71 -5.97
C MET A 97 -19.36 19.18 -6.06
N ASP A 98 -20.16 20.03 -6.71
CA ASP A 98 -19.94 21.47 -6.79
C ASP A 98 -20.04 22.15 -5.42
N GLN A 99 -21.00 21.73 -4.57
CA GLN A 99 -21.11 22.22 -3.19
C GLN A 99 -19.86 21.93 -2.34
N VAL A 100 -19.12 20.88 -2.65
CA VAL A 100 -17.86 20.51 -1.98
C VAL A 100 -16.66 21.21 -2.63
N GLY A 101 -16.87 21.99 -3.70
CA GLY A 101 -15.80 22.66 -4.44
C GLY A 101 -14.95 21.71 -5.29
N ARG A 102 -15.46 20.52 -5.61
CA ARG A 102 -14.72 19.49 -6.32
C ARG A 102 -14.75 19.78 -7.83
N LYS A 103 -13.61 20.20 -8.39
CA LYS A 103 -13.51 20.59 -9.80
C LYS A 103 -13.77 19.39 -10.73
N PRO A 104 -14.47 19.60 -11.87
CA PRO A 104 -14.76 18.55 -12.83
C PRO A 104 -13.48 18.00 -13.48
N ALA A 105 -13.53 16.73 -13.89
CA ALA A 105 -12.42 16.06 -14.56
C ALA A 105 -12.00 16.86 -15.81
N THR A 106 -10.83 17.49 -15.74
CA THR A 106 -10.28 18.29 -16.84
C THR A 106 -9.40 17.40 -17.72
N LYS A 107 -9.31 17.68 -19.03
CA LYS A 107 -8.44 16.93 -19.94
C LYS A 107 -7.00 16.95 -19.42
N VAL A 108 -6.39 15.77 -19.31
CA VAL A 108 -4.99 15.62 -18.95
C VAL A 108 -4.16 16.32 -20.03
N THR A 109 -3.60 17.47 -19.70
CA THR A 109 -2.79 18.28 -20.61
C THR A 109 -1.33 18.14 -20.19
N LEU A 110 -0.37 18.42 -21.08
CA LEU A 110 1.05 18.54 -20.72
C LEU A 110 1.28 19.48 -19.52
N GLY A 111 0.44 20.51 -19.37
CA GLY A 111 0.45 21.37 -18.18
C GLY A 111 0.01 20.67 -16.88
N THR A 112 -0.85 19.65 -16.93
CA THR A 112 -1.21 18.80 -15.79
C THR A 112 -0.05 17.90 -15.40
N PHE A 113 0.61 17.26 -16.38
CA PHE A 113 1.85 16.52 -16.13
C PHE A 113 2.92 17.43 -15.52
N LYS A 114 3.10 18.64 -16.07
CA LYS A 114 3.99 19.66 -15.52
C LYS A 114 3.64 19.99 -14.06
N ARG A 115 2.35 20.08 -13.70
CA ARG A 115 1.91 20.35 -12.31
C ARG A 115 2.11 19.17 -11.36
N VAL A 116 1.98 17.93 -11.82
CA VAL A 116 2.23 16.74 -10.97
C VAL A 116 3.72 16.60 -10.71
N PHE A 117 4.56 16.66 -11.74
CA PHE A 117 6.00 16.59 -11.59
C PHE A 117 6.59 17.82 -10.87
N LEU A 118 6.03 19.02 -11.07
CA LEU A 118 6.45 20.26 -10.38
C LEU A 118 5.67 20.56 -9.09
N GLY A 119 4.74 19.69 -8.70
CA GLY A 119 3.94 19.83 -7.48
C GLY A 119 4.64 19.27 -6.25
N TRP A 120 5.78 18.62 -6.44
CA TRP A 120 6.57 18.08 -5.34
C TRP A 120 7.10 19.23 -4.46
N PRO A 121 7.09 19.11 -3.11
CA PRO A 121 7.46 20.19 -2.20
C PRO A 121 8.80 20.88 -2.50
N PHE A 122 9.80 20.15 -2.99
CA PHE A 122 11.08 20.73 -3.41
C PHE A 122 10.91 21.72 -4.57
N ASN A 123 10.13 21.37 -5.59
CA ASN A 123 9.84 22.23 -6.73
C ASN A 123 9.01 23.46 -6.36
N VAL A 124 8.09 23.29 -5.40
CA VAL A 124 7.31 24.40 -4.85
C VAL A 124 8.22 25.37 -4.10
N TRP A 125 9.15 24.87 -3.30
CA TRP A 125 10.16 25.68 -2.63
C TRP A 125 11.08 26.41 -3.64
N LEU A 126 11.61 25.72 -4.65
CA LEU A 126 12.44 26.34 -5.69
C LEU A 126 11.73 27.51 -6.40
N LYS A 127 10.43 27.41 -6.65
CA LYS A 127 9.66 28.53 -7.22
C LYS A 127 9.46 29.68 -6.24
N SER A 128 9.27 29.37 -4.96
CA SER A 128 8.97 30.37 -3.92
C SER A 128 10.12 31.35 -3.68
N THR A 129 11.36 30.96 -3.93
CA THR A 129 12.53 31.83 -3.75
C THR A 129 12.69 32.88 -4.85
N ASN A 130 11.98 32.72 -5.98
CA ASN A 130 12.05 33.57 -7.17
C ASN A 130 13.49 33.85 -7.68
N ARG A 131 14.43 32.96 -7.35
CA ARG A 131 15.87 33.11 -7.64
C ARG A 131 16.31 32.35 -8.89
N TRP A 132 15.59 31.30 -9.25
CA TRP A 132 15.92 30.39 -10.34
C TRP A 132 14.97 30.59 -11.52
N SER A 133 15.51 30.45 -12.73
CA SER A 133 14.72 30.45 -13.95
C SER A 133 13.77 29.25 -14.01
N VAL A 134 12.73 29.35 -14.85
CA VAL A 134 11.77 28.26 -15.06
C VAL A 134 12.45 26.98 -15.54
N GLU A 135 13.57 27.10 -16.26
CA GLU A 135 14.38 25.97 -16.73
C GLU A 135 15.15 25.34 -15.57
N GLU A 136 15.89 26.14 -14.79
CA GLU A 136 16.65 25.66 -13.63
C GLU A 136 15.78 24.96 -12.59
N VAL A 137 14.58 25.47 -12.33
CA VAL A 137 13.62 24.83 -11.42
C VAL A 137 13.25 23.40 -11.89
N ASN A 138 13.27 23.13 -13.20
CA ASN A 138 12.99 21.80 -13.72
C ASN A 138 14.24 20.91 -13.74
N LEU A 139 15.44 21.50 -13.88
CA LEU A 139 16.70 20.78 -13.99
C LEU A 139 17.31 20.42 -12.63
N ILE A 140 17.26 21.31 -11.64
CA ILE A 140 17.87 21.08 -10.31
C ILE A 140 17.39 19.77 -9.65
N PRO A 141 16.09 19.41 -9.68
CA PRO A 141 15.62 18.13 -9.13
C PRO A 141 16.20 16.90 -9.83
N THR A 142 16.64 17.00 -11.08
CA THR A 142 17.23 15.86 -11.81
C THR A 142 18.50 15.35 -11.13
N ALA A 143 19.28 16.24 -10.50
CA ALA A 143 20.43 15.85 -9.68
C ALA A 143 20.02 15.05 -8.44
N GLY A 144 18.86 15.36 -7.85
CA GLY A 144 18.31 14.62 -6.71
C GLY A 144 17.91 13.21 -7.11
N TYR A 145 17.23 13.05 -8.25
CA TYR A 145 16.94 11.73 -8.81
C TYR A 145 18.21 10.95 -9.20
N GLY A 146 19.27 11.65 -9.63
CA GLY A 146 20.58 11.03 -9.86
C GLY A 146 21.19 10.46 -8.57
N LEU A 147 21.16 11.23 -7.47
CA LEU A 147 21.57 10.76 -6.15
C LEU A 147 20.71 9.58 -5.69
N GLN A 148 19.40 9.65 -5.90
CA GLN A 148 18.47 8.58 -5.57
C GLN A 148 18.88 7.26 -6.21
N ILE A 149 19.11 7.24 -7.54
CA ILE A 149 19.55 6.04 -8.27
C ILE A 149 20.87 5.52 -7.71
N PHE A 150 21.84 6.41 -7.50
CA PHE A 150 23.15 6.04 -6.98
C PHE A 150 23.04 5.37 -5.59
N PHE A 151 22.35 6.00 -4.65
CA PHE A 151 22.18 5.47 -3.30
C PHE A 151 21.35 4.20 -3.28
N THR A 152 20.28 4.08 -4.08
CA THR A 152 19.50 2.84 -4.20
C THR A 152 20.38 1.65 -4.62
N LEU A 153 21.25 1.83 -5.63
CA LEU A 153 22.16 0.77 -6.08
C LEU A 153 23.25 0.47 -5.04
N CYS A 154 23.83 1.49 -4.43
CA CYS A 154 24.79 1.31 -3.34
C CYS A 154 24.18 0.54 -2.17
N TYR A 155 22.96 0.87 -1.75
CA TYR A 155 22.27 0.18 -0.68
C TYR A 155 21.99 -1.28 -1.04
N ALA A 156 21.54 -1.56 -2.26
CA ALA A 156 21.35 -2.93 -2.73
C ALA A 156 22.65 -3.75 -2.65
N TRP A 157 23.73 -3.28 -3.28
CA TRP A 157 25.00 -4.00 -3.32
C TRP A 157 25.67 -4.12 -1.95
N VAL A 158 25.67 -3.06 -1.15
CA VAL A 158 26.25 -3.11 0.20
C VAL A 158 25.45 -4.05 1.08
N SER A 159 24.12 -4.01 1.01
CA SER A 159 23.26 -4.88 1.81
C SER A 159 23.47 -6.36 1.47
N ASP A 160 23.59 -6.70 0.18
CA ASP A 160 23.91 -8.06 -0.26
C ASP A 160 25.33 -8.50 0.13
N ALA A 161 26.31 -7.59 0.04
CA ALA A 161 27.70 -7.88 0.41
C ALA A 161 27.86 -8.18 1.90
N ILE A 162 27.18 -7.42 2.76
CA ILE A 162 27.24 -7.62 4.22
C ILE A 162 26.24 -8.67 4.71
N ARG A 163 25.28 -9.09 3.87
CA ARG A 163 24.16 -10.00 4.20
C ARG A 163 23.37 -9.59 5.44
N MET A 164 23.31 -8.28 5.68
CA MET A 164 22.55 -7.68 6.77
C MET A 164 21.77 -6.50 6.19
N ARG A 165 20.44 -6.53 6.36
CA ARG A 165 19.55 -5.48 5.85
C ARG A 165 19.48 -4.29 6.82
N ALA A 166 19.37 -4.58 8.10
CA ALA A 166 19.18 -3.60 9.18
C ALA A 166 20.16 -2.40 9.18
N PRO A 167 21.51 -2.57 9.10
CA PRO A 167 22.42 -1.42 9.17
C PRO A 167 22.32 -0.50 7.94
N VAL A 168 22.03 -1.04 6.75
CA VAL A 168 21.88 -0.24 5.52
C VAL A 168 20.59 0.58 5.57
N ILE A 169 19.48 -0.05 5.97
CA ILE A 169 18.19 0.62 6.13
C ILE A 169 18.29 1.72 7.19
N THR A 170 18.91 1.41 8.34
CA THR A 170 19.11 2.40 9.42
C THR A 170 19.93 3.59 8.94
N PHE A 171 20.99 3.35 8.18
CA PHE A 171 21.84 4.42 7.63
C PHE A 171 21.05 5.33 6.66
N ALA A 172 20.25 4.74 5.76
CA ALA A 172 19.38 5.49 4.85
C ALA A 172 18.38 6.36 5.62
N CYS A 173 17.73 5.80 6.64
CA CYS A 173 16.78 6.53 7.49
C CYS A 173 17.44 7.69 8.25
N VAL A 174 18.65 7.49 8.79
CA VAL A 174 19.39 8.55 9.52
C VAL A 174 19.70 9.73 8.59
N ILE A 175 20.11 9.46 7.35
CA ILE A 175 20.33 10.51 6.33
C ILE A 175 19.03 11.29 6.08
N ALA A 176 17.91 10.58 5.93
CA ALA A 176 16.59 11.18 5.73
C ALA A 176 16.16 12.07 6.91
N VAL A 177 16.34 11.57 8.14
CA VAL A 177 16.04 12.32 9.38
C VAL A 177 16.85 13.60 9.45
N ILE A 178 18.16 13.57 9.14
CA ILE A 178 19.00 14.77 9.10
C ILE A 178 18.47 15.77 8.07
N GLY A 179 18.11 15.30 6.87
CA GLY A 179 17.48 16.11 5.84
C GLY A 179 16.20 16.79 6.34
N CYS A 180 15.28 16.01 6.91
CA CYS A 180 14.02 16.53 7.46
C CYS A 180 14.21 17.48 8.64
N ILE A 181 15.23 17.28 9.49
CA ILE A 181 15.55 18.22 10.59
C ILE A 181 15.99 19.58 10.02
N ILE A 182 16.87 19.58 9.02
CA ILE A 182 17.31 20.81 8.36
C ILE A 182 16.11 21.53 7.74
N LEU A 183 15.23 20.79 7.05
CA LEU A 183 14.01 21.35 6.46
C LEU A 183 13.02 21.83 7.54
N SER A 184 12.98 21.21 8.71
CA SER A 184 12.12 21.62 9.83
C SER A 184 12.58 22.90 10.50
N ILE A 185 13.89 23.11 10.63
CA ILE A 185 14.48 24.36 11.15
C ILE A 185 14.28 25.51 10.15
N TRP A 186 14.28 25.19 8.86
CA TRP A 186 14.06 26.11 7.76
C TRP A 186 14.97 27.35 7.78
N PRO A 187 16.28 27.17 7.52
CA PRO A 187 17.21 28.28 7.45
C PRO A 187 17.00 29.07 6.15
N SER A 188 16.03 29.98 6.14
CA SER A 188 15.62 30.77 4.95
C SER A 188 16.77 31.54 4.29
N ASP A 189 17.72 31.99 5.10
CA ASP A 189 18.85 32.81 4.63
C ASP A 189 20.00 31.95 4.09
N ASN A 190 20.00 30.64 4.36
CA ASN A 190 21.04 29.70 3.97
C ASN A 190 20.53 28.73 2.89
N ILE A 191 20.56 29.20 1.65
CA ILE A 191 20.16 28.40 0.47
C ILE A 191 20.96 27.08 0.34
N PRO A 192 22.28 27.04 0.55
CA PRO A 192 23.03 25.79 0.56
C PRO A 192 22.50 24.77 1.59
N ALA A 193 22.20 25.21 2.81
CA ALA A 193 21.64 24.31 3.83
C ALA A 193 20.27 23.77 3.43
N MET A 194 19.41 24.61 2.84
CA MET A 194 18.12 24.17 2.32
C MET A 194 18.26 23.14 1.19
N MET A 195 19.16 23.39 0.23
CA MET A 195 19.46 22.44 -0.84
C MET A 195 19.98 21.11 -0.30
N THR A 196 20.89 21.13 0.67
CA THR A 196 21.38 19.93 1.33
C THR A 196 20.25 19.17 2.02
N GLY A 197 19.37 19.86 2.75
CA GLY A 197 18.21 19.25 3.38
C GLY A 197 17.33 18.49 2.39
N TRP A 198 17.05 19.09 1.23
CA TRP A 198 16.31 18.43 0.15
C TRP A 198 17.07 17.24 -0.45
N PHE A 199 18.34 17.41 -0.84
CA PHE A 199 19.10 16.31 -1.43
C PHE A 199 19.28 15.12 -0.49
N LEU A 200 19.43 15.33 0.81
CA LEU A 200 19.47 14.23 1.78
C LEU A 200 18.17 13.42 1.80
N THR A 201 17.00 14.03 1.58
CA THR A 201 15.73 13.29 1.47
C THR A 201 15.64 12.43 0.21
N PHE A 202 16.36 12.76 -0.86
CA PHE A 202 16.45 11.91 -2.06
C PHE A 202 17.33 10.67 -1.83
N CYS A 203 18.35 10.78 -0.96
CA CYS A 203 19.30 9.71 -0.73
C CYS A 203 18.70 8.50 0.00
N GLU A 204 17.57 8.66 0.68
CA GLU A 204 16.92 7.59 1.45
C GLU A 204 16.33 6.50 0.54
N THR A 205 15.92 6.84 -0.67
CA THR A 205 15.16 5.90 -1.49
C THR A 205 15.95 4.63 -1.80
N GLY A 206 15.26 3.50 -1.67
CA GLY A 206 15.85 2.15 -1.76
C GLY A 206 15.74 1.39 -0.44
N ALA A 207 15.64 2.09 0.69
CA ALA A 207 15.38 1.48 2.00
C ALA A 207 14.11 0.62 2.01
N GLY A 208 13.01 1.11 1.45
CA GLY A 208 11.75 0.35 1.35
C GLY A 208 11.87 -0.98 0.59
N ALA A 209 12.66 -1.02 -0.50
CA ALA A 209 12.89 -2.26 -1.26
C ALA A 209 13.71 -3.27 -0.45
N LEU A 210 14.71 -2.80 0.29
CA LEU A 210 15.46 -3.64 1.24
C LEU A 210 14.58 -4.12 2.39
N PHE A 211 13.63 -3.29 2.84
CA PHE A 211 12.69 -3.63 3.89
C PHE A 211 11.78 -4.80 3.50
N ILE A 212 11.19 -4.74 2.30
CA ILE A 212 10.39 -5.84 1.75
C ILE A 212 11.25 -7.09 1.52
N THR A 213 12.48 -6.94 1.04
CA THR A 213 13.42 -8.06 0.90
C THR A 213 13.70 -8.72 2.25
N TRP A 214 13.89 -7.95 3.31
CA TRP A 214 14.13 -8.49 4.65
C TRP A 214 12.90 -9.23 5.20
N ILE A 215 11.69 -8.72 4.99
CA ILE A 215 10.46 -9.45 5.33
C ILE A 215 10.39 -10.80 4.59
N ASN A 216 10.78 -10.84 3.31
CA ASN A 216 10.82 -12.09 2.55
C ASN A 216 11.76 -13.13 3.16
N GLU A 217 12.93 -12.69 3.66
CA GLU A 217 13.92 -13.54 4.33
C GLU A 217 13.42 -14.01 5.70
N VAL A 218 12.83 -13.11 6.52
CA VAL A 218 12.30 -13.45 7.85
C VAL A 218 11.12 -14.43 7.78
N CYS A 219 10.29 -14.33 6.73
CA CYS A 219 9.15 -15.22 6.52
C CYS A 219 9.48 -16.44 5.63
N GLU A 220 10.75 -16.84 5.49
CA GLU A 220 11.14 -17.98 4.62
C GLU A 220 10.52 -19.32 5.07
N PHE A 221 10.21 -19.48 6.36
CA PHE A 221 9.65 -20.71 6.93
C PHE A 221 8.28 -21.12 6.33
N SER A 222 7.46 -20.17 5.90
CA SER A 222 6.15 -20.44 5.32
C SER A 222 5.81 -19.45 4.20
N GLN A 223 5.57 -19.98 3.01
CA GLN A 223 5.22 -19.15 1.85
C GLN A 223 3.90 -18.41 2.04
N GLU A 224 2.93 -19.01 2.71
CA GLU A 224 1.62 -18.41 2.98
C GLU A 224 1.74 -17.19 3.90
N HIS A 225 2.45 -17.35 5.02
CA HIS A 225 2.74 -16.26 5.95
C HIS A 225 3.48 -15.11 5.25
N ARG A 226 4.52 -15.43 4.47
CA ARG A 226 5.31 -14.45 3.72
C ARG A 226 4.46 -13.59 2.80
N ILE A 227 3.63 -14.22 1.96
CA ILE A 227 2.81 -13.50 0.98
C ILE A 227 1.79 -12.61 1.70
N ILE A 228 1.15 -13.11 2.76
CA ILE A 228 0.17 -12.35 3.54
C ILE A 228 0.82 -11.12 4.19
N VAL A 229 1.96 -11.30 4.86
CA VAL A 229 2.67 -10.20 5.55
C VAL A 229 3.10 -9.13 4.56
N ILE A 230 3.70 -9.51 3.43
CA ILE A 230 4.13 -8.56 2.38
C ILE A 230 2.92 -7.80 1.83
N ALA A 231 1.82 -8.49 1.53
CA ALA A 231 0.61 -7.85 1.03
C ALA A 231 0.03 -6.83 2.02
N ILE A 232 0.03 -7.15 3.33
CA ILE A 232 -0.42 -6.25 4.38
C ILE A 232 0.48 -5.02 4.46
N VAL A 233 1.81 -5.21 4.52
CA VAL A 233 2.78 -4.11 4.63
C VAL A 233 2.69 -3.17 3.43
N GLU A 234 2.64 -3.73 2.21
CA GLU A 234 2.52 -2.96 0.97
C GLU A 234 1.18 -2.21 0.90
N THR A 235 0.07 -2.85 1.31
CA THR A 235 -1.25 -2.21 1.35
C THR A 235 -1.27 -1.05 2.34
N MET A 236 -0.64 -1.21 3.51
CA MET A 236 -0.48 -0.14 4.48
C MET A 236 0.34 1.01 3.88
N ALA A 237 1.48 0.72 3.25
CA ALA A 237 2.34 1.73 2.62
C ALA A 237 1.56 2.58 1.60
N TYR A 238 0.84 1.96 0.67
CA TYR A 238 0.00 2.70 -0.29
C TYR A 238 -1.15 3.45 0.37
N THR A 239 -1.72 2.91 1.45
CA THR A 239 -2.80 3.57 2.19
C THR A 239 -2.30 4.87 2.82
N PHE A 240 -1.15 4.86 3.50
CA PHE A 240 -0.57 6.07 4.07
C PHE A 240 -0.11 7.05 2.97
N GLN A 241 0.47 6.56 1.88
CA GLN A 241 0.89 7.39 0.75
C GLN A 241 -0.27 8.17 0.12
N ALA A 242 -1.49 7.64 0.15
CA ALA A 242 -2.64 8.26 -0.48
C ALA A 242 -3.12 9.55 0.21
N TRP A 243 -2.99 9.66 1.54
CA TRP A 243 -3.55 10.78 2.30
C TRP A 243 -2.53 11.55 3.14
N VAL A 244 -1.45 10.91 3.62
CA VAL A 244 -0.44 11.58 4.46
C VAL A 244 0.16 12.78 3.73
N PRO A 245 0.64 12.69 2.47
CA PRO A 245 1.19 13.86 1.78
C PRO A 245 0.19 15.01 1.60
N LEU A 246 -1.10 14.69 1.45
CA LEU A 246 -2.15 15.71 1.30
C LEU A 246 -2.38 16.51 2.58
N LEU A 247 -2.24 15.87 3.74
CA LEU A 247 -2.33 16.56 5.03
C LEU A 247 -1.02 17.27 5.40
N VAL A 248 0.10 16.61 5.16
CA VAL A 248 1.45 17.04 5.56
C VAL A 248 1.96 18.19 4.69
N PHE A 249 1.69 18.13 3.39
CA PHE A 249 2.13 19.12 2.41
C PHE A 249 0.94 19.86 1.80
N ASN A 250 0.10 20.44 2.66
CA ASN A 250 -1.03 21.26 2.22
C ASN A 250 -0.52 22.49 1.45
N THR A 251 -0.98 22.68 0.21
CA THR A 251 -0.58 23.79 -0.66
C THR A 251 -0.87 25.18 -0.10
N GLY A 252 -1.76 25.30 0.89
CA GLY A 252 -2.05 26.57 1.57
C GLY A 252 -0.91 27.09 2.46
N GLU A 253 -0.01 26.21 2.92
CA GLU A 253 1.13 26.54 3.80
C GLU A 253 2.49 26.45 3.08
N ALA A 254 2.45 26.29 1.75
CA ALA A 254 3.65 26.29 0.94
C ALA A 254 4.38 27.64 1.07
N PRO A 255 5.72 27.66 1.07
CA PRO A 255 6.67 26.54 0.89
C PRO A 255 7.15 25.90 2.21
N HIS A 256 6.90 26.53 3.36
CA HIS A 256 7.52 26.17 4.64
C HIS A 256 6.82 25.00 5.34
N PHE A 257 5.60 24.60 4.95
CA PHE A 257 4.85 23.44 5.45
C PHE A 257 5.13 23.15 6.94
N LYS A 258 4.56 23.97 7.84
CA LYS A 258 4.98 24.13 9.23
C LYS A 258 5.15 22.81 10.00
N TYR A 259 4.27 21.85 9.76
CA TYR A 259 4.29 20.53 10.40
C TYR A 259 4.79 19.41 9.48
N GLY A 260 4.99 19.71 8.20
CA GLY A 260 5.22 18.70 7.17
C GLY A 260 6.53 17.95 7.39
N TYR A 261 7.62 18.70 7.56
CA TYR A 261 8.96 18.15 7.73
C TYR A 261 9.18 17.49 9.09
N GLN A 262 8.53 18.01 10.15
CA GLN A 262 8.59 17.43 11.49
C GLN A 262 7.90 16.06 11.53
N LEU A 263 6.75 15.94 10.87
CA LEU A 263 6.02 14.68 10.78
C LEU A 263 6.77 13.67 9.89
N ALA A 264 7.40 14.12 8.80
CA ALA A 264 8.28 13.27 8.00
C ALA A 264 9.49 12.73 8.81
N ALA A 265 10.15 13.59 9.59
CA ALA A 265 11.23 13.17 10.49
C ALA A 265 10.76 12.12 11.52
N MET A 266 9.55 12.30 12.07
CA MET A 266 8.95 11.32 12.98
C MET A 266 8.72 9.97 12.29
N PHE A 267 8.21 9.94 11.06
CA PHE A 267 7.99 8.68 10.33
C PHE A 267 9.32 7.94 10.08
N PHE A 268 10.38 8.64 9.67
CA PHE A 268 11.70 8.01 9.52
C PHE A 268 12.29 7.54 10.85
N ALA A 269 12.05 8.27 11.94
CA ALA A 269 12.48 7.83 13.27
C ALA A 269 11.71 6.57 13.73
N LEU A 270 10.41 6.49 13.45
CA LEU A 270 9.60 5.30 13.72
C LEU A 270 10.06 4.10 12.87
N GLU A 271 10.49 4.34 11.63
CA GLU A 271 11.08 3.30 10.78
C GLU A 271 12.36 2.73 11.40
N ILE A 272 13.24 3.56 11.96
CA ILE A 272 14.44 3.09 12.68
C ILE A 272 14.05 2.22 13.89
N VAL A 273 13.03 2.63 14.64
CA VAL A 273 12.51 1.82 15.76
C VAL A 273 11.97 0.47 15.25
N PHE A 274 11.25 0.48 14.13
CA PHE A 274 10.69 -0.73 13.55
C PHE A 274 11.78 -1.68 13.03
N VAL A 275 12.85 -1.16 12.42
CA VAL A 275 14.05 -1.93 12.06
C VAL A 275 14.68 -2.56 13.30
N ALA A 276 14.80 -1.83 14.41
CA ALA A 276 15.32 -2.39 15.66
C ALA A 276 14.44 -3.51 16.21
N VAL A 277 13.11 -3.34 16.17
CA VAL A 277 12.15 -4.38 16.59
C VAL A 277 12.27 -5.62 15.72
N MET A 278 12.31 -5.48 14.39
CA MET A 278 12.51 -6.62 13.48
C MET A 278 13.84 -7.34 13.73
N LEU A 279 14.92 -6.60 13.96
CA LEU A 279 16.22 -7.18 14.27
C LEU A 279 16.21 -7.96 15.60
N CYS A 280 15.53 -7.43 16.61
CA CYS A 280 15.34 -8.13 17.89
C CYS A 280 14.49 -9.39 17.72
N ALA A 281 13.42 -9.32 16.93
CA ALA A 281 12.57 -10.46 16.64
C ALA A 281 13.37 -11.57 15.91
N GLU A 282 14.08 -11.21 14.84
CA GLU A 282 14.93 -12.12 14.06
C GLU A 282 15.95 -12.84 14.94
N ARG A 283 16.69 -12.08 15.78
CA ARG A 283 17.67 -12.66 16.73
C ARG A 283 17.03 -13.51 17.82
N GLY A 284 15.81 -13.16 18.23
CA GLY A 284 15.03 -13.89 19.22
C GLY A 284 14.41 -15.19 18.70
N ASN A 285 14.57 -15.50 17.40
CA ASN A 285 13.96 -16.67 16.74
C ASN A 285 12.45 -16.79 17.02
N TRP A 286 11.73 -15.67 17.09
CA TRP A 286 10.31 -15.61 17.47
C TRP A 286 9.42 -16.58 16.66
N TYR A 287 9.77 -16.82 15.40
CA TYR A 287 9.04 -17.70 14.48
C TYR A 287 9.12 -19.19 14.85
N LYS A 288 10.16 -19.64 15.60
CA LYS A 288 10.27 -21.05 16.02
C LYS A 288 9.17 -21.49 16.98
N GLY A 289 8.52 -20.54 17.66
CA GLY A 289 7.35 -20.82 18.49
C GLY A 289 6.10 -21.16 17.67
N LEU A 290 6.03 -20.69 16.41
CA LEU A 290 4.89 -20.92 15.52
C LEU A 290 4.98 -22.29 14.82
N ASP A 291 6.19 -22.69 14.40
CA ASP A 291 6.43 -24.01 13.79
C ASP A 291 6.17 -25.18 14.78
N GLY A 292 6.26 -24.92 16.09
CA GLY A 292 6.04 -25.90 17.15
C GLY A 292 4.57 -26.19 17.45
N GLU A 293 3.66 -25.24 17.23
CA GLU A 293 2.21 -25.46 17.43
C GLU A 293 1.58 -26.28 16.29
N GLU A 294 2.13 -26.18 15.07
CA GLU A 294 1.59 -26.89 13.91
C GLU A 294 2.10 -28.34 13.79
N ASN A 295 3.23 -28.66 14.44
CA ASN A 295 3.88 -29.98 14.40
C ASN A 295 3.74 -30.80 15.69
N ASP A 296 2.94 -30.35 16.68
CA ASP A 296 2.67 -31.14 17.88
C ASP A 296 1.62 -32.23 17.57
N PRO A 297 2.00 -33.52 17.48
CA PRO A 297 1.05 -34.59 17.19
C PRO A 297 0.02 -34.78 18.32
N GLU A 298 0.29 -34.28 19.53
CA GLU A 298 -0.58 -34.47 20.70
C GLU A 298 -1.89 -33.68 20.63
N ASN A 299 -1.97 -32.60 19.84
CA ASN A 299 -3.20 -31.80 19.71
C ASN A 299 -4.11 -32.23 18.53
N SER A 300 -3.67 -33.20 17.72
CA SER A 300 -4.44 -33.70 16.56
C SER A 300 -5.33 -34.92 16.88
N GLY A 301 -5.34 -35.39 18.14
CA GLY A 301 -5.88 -36.70 18.53
C GLY A 301 -6.99 -36.70 19.58
N HIS A 302 -7.72 -35.60 19.82
CA HIS A 302 -8.85 -35.61 20.76
C HIS A 302 -10.12 -34.99 20.17
N VAL A 303 -10.63 -35.62 19.11
CA VAL A 303 -12.07 -35.57 18.84
C VAL A 303 -12.71 -36.60 19.76
N ASP A 304 -13.33 -36.09 20.82
CA ASP A 304 -13.97 -36.85 21.90
C ASP A 304 -15.18 -37.62 21.34
N ASP A 305 -14.96 -38.86 20.94
CA ASP A 305 -15.96 -39.76 20.34
C ASP A 305 -16.90 -40.38 21.42
N ARG A 306 -17.36 -39.55 22.37
CA ARG A 306 -18.18 -39.97 23.52
C ARG A 306 -19.57 -39.34 23.58
N THR A 307 -20.21 -39.13 22.44
CA THR A 307 -21.63 -38.70 22.41
C THR A 307 -22.49 -39.45 21.39
N SER A 308 -22.31 -40.77 21.22
CA SER A 308 -23.22 -41.57 20.38
C SER A 308 -23.63 -42.95 20.93
N SER A 309 -23.44 -43.26 22.22
CA SER A 309 -23.71 -44.62 22.74
C SER A 309 -24.59 -44.71 24.01
N THR A 310 -25.55 -43.81 24.24
CA THR A 310 -26.47 -43.96 25.39
C THR A 310 -27.92 -43.51 25.13
N ALA A 311 -28.40 -43.59 23.89
CA ALA A 311 -29.78 -43.21 23.57
C ALA A 311 -30.48 -44.15 22.59
N ASP A 312 -30.37 -45.47 22.75
CA ASP A 312 -31.37 -46.40 22.18
C ASP A 312 -31.25 -47.80 22.79
N GLU A 313 -31.87 -48.06 23.95
CA GLU A 313 -32.16 -49.44 24.41
C GLU A 313 -33.08 -49.48 25.65
N ARG A 314 -34.14 -48.66 25.67
CA ARG A 314 -35.14 -48.72 26.75
C ARG A 314 -36.59 -48.61 26.32
N ASP A 315 -36.94 -48.95 25.08
CA ASP A 315 -38.34 -48.97 24.60
C ASP A 315 -38.70 -50.15 23.67
N VAL A 316 -38.24 -51.37 23.99
CA VAL A 316 -38.82 -52.60 23.39
C VAL A 316 -39.08 -53.66 24.47
N MET A 317 -39.92 -53.31 25.45
CA MET A 317 -40.72 -54.26 26.21
C MET A 317 -41.95 -53.53 26.75
N LYS A 318 -43.00 -53.41 25.93
CA LYS A 318 -44.42 -53.38 26.31
C LYS A 318 -45.30 -53.20 25.07
N ALA A 319 -46.24 -54.14 24.92
CA ALA A 319 -47.35 -54.25 23.95
C ALA A 319 -46.98 -54.79 22.56
#